data_AF-A0AAN9YQI4-F1
#
_entry.id   AF-A0AAN9YQI4-F1
#
_cell.length_a   1.000
_cell.length_b   1.000
_cell.length_c   1.000
_cell.angle_alpha   90.00
_cell.angle_beta   90.00
_cell.angle_gamma   90.00
#
_symmetry.space_group_name_H-M   'P 1'
#
loop_
_entity.id
_entity.type
_entity.pdbx_description
1 polymer ?
#
loop_
_entity_poly.entity_id
_entity_poly.type
_entity_poly.pdbx_seq_one_letter_code
_entity_poly.pdbx_strand_id
1 'polypeptide(L)'
;MYLNNAQSVLTEITMRDTDLVNVQVLVGMAMVFWTAENFVPALMLIGTALRLAHKLGLHTRRSSKYHSPTSALQRSRVFWMAYILDKDISLQTMLPPVQLDSDIDLDLPPFEAEKDLLGFIFAADGHTKMNYFRARVELARIQVNRVFEAPHSAAESDQELTKKAMKNLENMVQETGSEKLRNLRDALQRLCSYADSISSQHSAPEQDSPKLNLWDGEVQAGFLVAPGYQDIENEVFMPELDFN
;
A
#
# COMPACT_ATOMS: atom_id res chain seq x y z
N MET A 1 -16.89 22.65 35.97
CA MET A 1 -18.01 22.89 35.02
C MET A 1 -17.57 22.70 33.56
N TYR A 2 -16.45 23.28 33.10
CA TYR A 2 -15.93 23.08 31.73
C TYR A 2 -15.55 21.64 31.40
N LEU A 3 -15.00 20.88 32.35
CA LEU A 3 -14.63 19.47 32.11
C LEU A 3 -15.86 18.58 31.86
N ASN A 4 -16.96 18.79 32.58
CA ASN A 4 -18.20 18.04 32.39
C ASN A 4 -18.90 18.40 31.07
N ASN A 5 -18.84 19.68 30.67
CA ASN A 5 -19.35 20.11 29.36
C ASN A 5 -18.49 19.55 28.22
N ALA A 6 -17.17 19.60 28.34
CA ALA A 6 -16.25 19.00 27.39
C ALA A 6 -16.41 17.48 27.32
N GLN A 7 -16.62 16.81 28.46
CA GLN A 7 -16.93 15.37 28.50
C GLN A 7 -18.29 15.06 27.88
N SER A 8 -19.33 15.84 28.13
CA SER A 8 -20.65 15.64 27.53
C SER A 8 -20.60 15.80 26.01
N VAL A 9 -19.95 16.86 25.54
CA VAL A 9 -19.73 17.12 24.11
C VAL A 9 -18.81 16.06 23.50
N LEU A 10 -17.77 15.63 24.21
CA LEU A 10 -16.92 14.51 23.79
C LEU A 10 -17.72 13.21 23.71
N THR A 11 -18.62 12.95 24.65
CA THR A 11 -19.47 11.76 24.65
C THR A 11 -20.46 11.82 23.49
N GLU A 12 -21.08 12.96 23.24
CA GLU A 12 -21.99 13.22 22.12
C GLU A 12 -21.29 13.09 20.76
N ILE A 13 -20.06 13.63 20.62
CA ILE A 13 -19.23 13.51 19.42
C ILE A 13 -18.70 12.07 19.25
N THR A 14 -18.36 11.38 20.35
CA THR A 14 -17.89 9.99 20.32
C THR A 14 -19.01 9.00 20.01
N MET A 15 -20.24 9.35 20.43
CA MET A 15 -21.50 8.65 20.15
C MET A 15 -22.11 9.01 18.79
N ARG A 16 -21.59 10.03 18.09
CA ARG A 16 -21.94 10.24 16.68
C ARG A 16 -21.44 9.02 15.90
N ASP A 17 -22.37 8.26 15.37
CA ASP A 17 -22.08 6.97 14.75
C ASP A 17 -20.97 7.13 13.72
N THR A 18 -19.90 6.39 13.95
CA THR A 18 -18.83 6.29 12.96
C THR A 18 -19.38 5.42 11.84
N ASP A 19 -19.58 5.99 10.66
CA ASP A 19 -20.17 5.24 9.55
C ASP A 19 -19.12 4.76 8.56
N LEU A 20 -19.46 3.68 7.84
CA LEU A 20 -18.63 3.15 6.76
C LEU A 20 -18.30 4.21 5.71
N VAL A 21 -19.24 5.14 5.48
CA VAL A 21 -19.08 6.26 4.54
C VAL A 21 -17.91 7.17 4.96
N ASN A 22 -17.74 7.43 6.26
CA ASN A 22 -16.63 8.26 6.74
C ASN A 22 -15.28 7.64 6.40
N VAL A 23 -15.16 6.31 6.55
CA VAL A 23 -13.94 5.58 6.16
C VAL A 23 -13.72 5.66 4.65
N GLN A 24 -14.78 5.50 3.84
CA GLN A 24 -14.71 5.58 2.38
C GLN A 24 -14.25 6.96 1.89
N VAL A 25 -14.78 8.04 2.48
CA VAL A 25 -14.40 9.40 2.12
C VAL A 25 -12.91 9.64 2.44
N LEU A 26 -12.45 9.21 3.62
CA LEU A 26 -11.04 9.38 4.01
C LEU A 26 -10.09 8.57 3.10
N VAL A 27 -10.44 7.34 2.75
CA VAL A 27 -9.66 6.52 1.81
C VAL A 27 -9.64 7.17 0.41
N GLY A 28 -10.77 7.67 -0.07
CA GLY A 28 -10.86 8.36 -1.36
C GLY A 28 -10.00 9.63 -1.39
N MET A 29 -10.05 10.45 -0.34
CA MET A 29 -9.21 11.65 -0.23
C MET A 29 -7.72 11.30 -0.13
N ALA A 30 -7.36 10.30 0.67
CA ALA A 30 -5.98 9.82 0.76
C ALA A 30 -5.45 9.36 -0.59
N MET A 31 -6.28 8.67 -1.38
CA MET A 31 -5.93 8.23 -2.73
C MET A 31 -5.68 9.42 -3.66
N VAL A 32 -6.54 10.45 -3.66
CA VAL A 32 -6.35 11.66 -4.46
C VAL A 32 -5.03 12.35 -4.11
N PHE A 33 -4.74 12.54 -2.82
CA PHE A 33 -3.49 13.16 -2.39
C PHE A 33 -2.25 12.32 -2.74
N TRP A 34 -2.34 10.99 -2.60
CA TRP A 34 -1.28 10.07 -3.00
C TRP A 34 -1.01 10.14 -4.51
N THR A 35 -2.05 10.17 -5.35
CA THR A 35 -1.90 10.32 -6.81
C THR A 35 -1.37 11.69 -7.23
N ALA A 36 -1.55 12.72 -6.40
CA ALA A 36 -1.01 14.06 -6.60
C ALA A 36 0.40 14.22 -5.99
N GLU A 37 1.03 13.13 -5.52
CA GLU A 37 2.34 13.09 -4.88
C GLU A 37 2.46 13.97 -3.61
N ASN A 38 1.33 14.30 -2.99
CA ASN A 38 1.29 15.06 -1.74
C ASN A 38 1.08 14.12 -0.55
N PHE A 39 2.17 13.54 -0.05
CA PHE A 39 2.11 12.39 0.86
C PHE A 39 1.78 12.73 2.32
N VAL A 40 2.07 13.95 2.80
CA VAL A 40 1.77 14.37 4.18
C VAL A 40 0.26 14.29 4.50
N PRO A 41 -0.64 14.91 3.72
CA PRO A 41 -2.07 14.76 3.95
C PRO A 41 -2.54 13.33 3.70
N ALA A 42 -1.96 12.61 2.73
CA ALA A 42 -2.30 11.21 2.48
C ALA A 42 -2.01 10.32 3.71
N LEU A 43 -0.85 10.48 4.34
CA LEU A 43 -0.44 9.80 5.58
C LEU A 43 -1.42 10.06 6.74
N MET A 44 -1.80 11.32 6.96
CA MET A 44 -2.71 11.67 8.04
C MET A 44 -4.12 11.10 7.82
N LEU A 45 -4.60 11.17 6.57
CA LEU A 45 -5.91 10.67 6.19
C LEU A 45 -5.99 9.14 6.28
N ILE A 46 -4.96 8.42 5.81
CA ILE A 46 -4.95 6.96 5.86
C ILE A 46 -4.85 6.43 7.29
N GLY A 47 -4.01 7.05 8.15
CA GLY A 47 -3.93 6.72 9.57
C GLY A 47 -5.27 6.94 10.29
N THR A 48 -5.97 8.03 9.96
CA THR A 48 -7.32 8.30 10.49
C THR A 48 -8.34 7.28 9.97
N ALA A 49 -8.31 6.96 8.68
CA ALA A 49 -9.21 5.98 8.07
C ALA A 49 -9.06 4.59 8.71
N LEU A 50 -7.82 4.12 8.91
CA LEU A 50 -7.54 2.84 9.56
C LEU A 50 -8.01 2.83 11.01
N ARG A 51 -7.80 3.92 11.76
CA ARG A 51 -8.32 4.03 13.14
C ARG A 51 -9.84 3.92 13.19
N LEU A 52 -10.57 4.55 12.26
CA LEU A 52 -12.03 4.43 12.18
C LEU A 52 -12.46 3.04 11.69
N ALA A 53 -11.74 2.44 10.74
CA ALA A 53 -11.98 1.07 10.29
C ALA A 53 -11.84 0.06 11.45
N HIS A 54 -10.90 0.29 12.35
CA HIS A 54 -10.73 -0.47 13.59
C HIS A 54 -11.90 -0.29 14.54
N LYS A 55 -12.33 0.95 14.79
CA LYS A 55 -13.52 1.25 15.61
C LYS A 55 -14.77 0.52 15.12
N LEU A 56 -14.91 0.34 13.80
CA LEU A 56 -16.01 -0.40 13.17
C LEU A 56 -15.80 -1.91 13.06
N GLY A 57 -14.64 -2.40 13.49
CA GLY A 57 -14.26 -3.82 13.41
C GLY A 57 -14.13 -4.34 11.99
N LEU A 58 -13.84 -3.48 10.99
CA LEU A 58 -13.76 -3.90 9.58
C LEU A 58 -12.64 -4.92 9.32
N HIS A 59 -11.62 -4.96 10.18
CA HIS A 59 -10.52 -5.92 10.17
C HIS A 59 -10.90 -7.31 10.75
N THR A 60 -12.16 -7.54 11.12
CA THR A 60 -12.60 -8.78 11.79
C THR A 60 -13.76 -9.46 11.05
N ARG A 61 -13.72 -10.79 10.96
CA ARG A 61 -14.84 -11.64 10.50
C ARG A 61 -16.07 -11.48 11.38
N ARG A 62 -15.87 -11.22 12.68
CA ARG A 62 -16.94 -11.06 13.65
C ARG A 62 -17.87 -9.91 13.26
N SER A 63 -17.33 -8.77 12.84
CA SER A 63 -18.14 -7.62 12.39
C SER A 63 -19.00 -7.97 11.18
N SER A 64 -18.47 -8.74 10.22
CA SER A 64 -19.21 -9.15 9.03
C SER A 64 -20.45 -10.02 9.31
N LYS A 65 -20.47 -10.79 10.40
CA LYS A 65 -21.61 -11.67 10.75
C LYS A 65 -22.89 -10.90 11.10
N TYR A 66 -22.77 -9.64 11.51
CA TYR A 66 -23.91 -8.80 11.88
C TYR A 66 -24.50 -8.03 10.69
N HIS A 67 -24.03 -8.28 9.47
CA HIS A 67 -24.39 -7.51 8.27
C HIS A 67 -24.93 -8.41 7.16
N SER A 68 -25.71 -7.81 6.26
CA SER A 68 -26.12 -8.48 5.02
C SER A 68 -24.87 -8.89 4.19
N PRO A 69 -24.95 -9.94 3.34
CA PRO A 69 -23.81 -10.37 2.52
C PRO A 69 -23.20 -9.24 1.69
N THR A 70 -24.03 -8.38 1.09
CA THR A 70 -23.60 -7.23 0.29
C THR A 70 -22.89 -6.19 1.15
N SER A 71 -23.43 -5.87 2.33
CA SER A 71 -22.82 -4.91 3.26
C SER A 71 -21.51 -5.43 3.84
N ALA A 72 -21.44 -6.73 4.17
CA ALA A 72 -20.22 -7.37 4.65
C ALA A 72 -19.11 -7.35 3.60
N LEU A 73 -19.45 -7.62 2.34
CA LEU A 73 -18.53 -7.54 1.20
C LEU A 73 -18.01 -6.11 1.00
N GLN A 74 -18.89 -5.11 1.03
CA GLN A 74 -18.48 -3.70 0.92
C GLN A 74 -17.53 -3.30 2.05
N ARG A 75 -17.84 -3.69 3.29
CA ARG A 75 -16.99 -3.44 4.47
C ARG A 75 -15.60 -4.07 4.31
N SER A 76 -15.53 -5.32 3.86
CA SER A 76 -14.27 -6.01 3.58
C SER A 76 -13.45 -5.29 2.50
N ARG A 77 -14.08 -4.85 1.41
CA ARG A 77 -13.41 -4.09 0.35
C ARG A 77 -12.84 -2.77 0.86
N VAL A 78 -13.60 -2.02 1.66
CA VAL A 78 -13.14 -0.75 2.22
C VAL A 78 -11.90 -0.96 3.09
N PHE A 79 -11.91 -2.00 3.92
CA PHE A 79 -10.74 -2.34 4.73
C PHE A 79 -9.52 -2.68 3.87
N TRP A 80 -9.67 -3.57 2.88
CA TRP A 80 -8.57 -3.97 2.01
C TRP A 80 -8.06 -2.83 1.11
N MET A 81 -8.90 -1.88 0.71
CA MET A 81 -8.46 -0.66 0.03
C MET A 81 -7.61 0.23 0.94
N ALA A 82 -8.04 0.42 2.19
CA ALA A 82 -7.25 1.17 3.17
C ALA A 82 -5.91 0.48 3.46
N TYR A 83 -5.90 -0.85 3.58
CA TYR A 83 -4.69 -1.66 3.78
C TYR A 83 -3.67 -1.48 2.65
N ILE A 84 -4.12 -1.59 1.39
CA ILE A 84 -3.24 -1.40 0.23
C ILE A 84 -2.67 0.01 0.24
N LEU A 85 -3.52 1.02 0.46
CA LEU A 85 -3.10 2.42 0.39
C LEU A 85 -2.14 2.81 1.53
N ASP A 86 -2.34 2.30 2.74
CA ASP A 86 -1.40 2.46 3.87
C ASP A 86 -0.01 1.94 3.49
N LYS A 87 0.05 0.73 2.94
CA LYS A 87 1.31 0.10 2.52
C LYS A 87 1.97 0.81 1.33
N ASP A 88 1.20 1.22 0.32
CA ASP A 88 1.71 1.96 -0.83
C ASP A 88 2.29 3.33 -0.40
N ILE A 89 1.60 4.05 0.48
CA ILE A 89 2.08 5.32 1.04
C ILE A 89 3.33 5.09 1.89
N SER A 90 3.35 4.06 2.73
CA SER A 90 4.50 3.70 3.57
C SER A 90 5.75 3.40 2.75
N LEU A 91 5.63 2.63 1.67
CA LEU A 91 6.75 2.35 0.77
C LEU A 91 7.28 3.61 0.10
N GLN A 92 6.40 4.53 -0.28
CA GLN A 92 6.78 5.79 -0.92
C GLN A 92 7.43 6.78 0.04
N THR A 93 7.00 6.77 1.30
CA THR A 93 7.45 7.73 2.34
C THR A 93 8.54 7.17 3.24
N MET A 94 8.87 5.88 3.12
CA MET A 94 9.76 5.15 4.01
C MET A 94 9.33 5.18 5.49
N LEU A 95 8.03 5.40 5.75
CA LEU A 95 7.46 5.34 7.09
C LEU A 95 6.75 3.99 7.29
N PRO A 96 6.92 3.32 8.45
CA PRO A 96 6.25 2.06 8.71
C PRO A 96 4.72 2.17 8.57
N PRO A 97 4.06 1.15 8.00
CA PRO A 97 2.61 1.13 7.88
C PRO A 97 1.94 1.07 9.25
N VAL A 98 0.76 1.68 9.35
CA VAL A 98 -0.02 1.69 10.58
C VAL A 98 -0.67 0.33 10.81
N GLN A 99 -1.08 -0.34 9.74
CA GLN A 99 -1.78 -1.62 9.82
C GLN A 99 -0.80 -2.81 9.80
N LEU A 100 -0.71 -3.50 10.95
CA LEU A 100 -0.01 -4.77 11.08
C LEU A 100 -0.88 -5.94 10.61
N ASP A 101 -0.24 -6.96 10.05
CA ASP A 101 -0.91 -8.16 9.57
C ASP A 101 -1.43 -9.05 10.72
N SER A 102 -0.74 -9.05 11.87
CA SER A 102 -1.13 -9.78 13.07
C SER A 102 -2.48 -9.33 13.65
N ASP A 103 -2.89 -8.11 13.32
CA ASP A 103 -4.12 -7.51 13.84
C ASP A 103 -5.34 -7.78 12.93
N ILE A 104 -5.16 -8.52 11.83
CA ILE A 104 -6.18 -8.75 10.82
C ILE A 104 -6.77 -10.16 10.99
N ASP A 105 -8.03 -10.22 11.41
CA ASP A 105 -8.86 -11.43 11.36
C ASP A 105 -9.92 -11.26 10.26
N LEU A 106 -9.49 -11.02 9.01
CA LEU A 106 -10.39 -10.88 7.87
C LEU A 106 -9.92 -11.77 6.72
N ASP A 107 -10.86 -12.40 6.04
CA ASP A 107 -10.54 -13.19 4.85
C ASP A 107 -10.00 -12.30 3.73
N LEU A 108 -8.94 -12.77 3.07
CA LEU A 108 -8.44 -12.17 1.83
C LEU A 108 -9.56 -12.16 0.77
N PRO A 109 -9.55 -11.19 -0.17
CA PRO A 109 -10.48 -11.18 -1.28
C PRO A 109 -10.46 -12.54 -2.02
N PRO A 110 -11.60 -13.08 -2.46
CA PRO A 110 -11.68 -14.47 -2.90
C PRO A 110 -10.84 -14.73 -4.17
N PHE A 111 -10.25 -15.92 -4.28
CA PHE A 111 -9.50 -16.32 -5.47
C PHE A 111 -10.42 -16.48 -6.68
N GLU A 112 -11.61 -17.04 -6.45
CA GLU A 112 -12.68 -17.14 -7.45
C GLU A 112 -13.99 -16.62 -6.88
N ALA A 113 -14.79 -16.00 -7.74
CA ALA A 113 -16.16 -15.61 -7.44
C ALA A 113 -17.08 -16.05 -8.58
N GLU A 114 -18.27 -16.53 -8.21
CA GLU A 114 -19.33 -16.90 -9.15
C GLU A 114 -20.25 -15.71 -9.46
N LYS A 115 -20.55 -14.88 -8.46
CA LYS A 115 -21.58 -13.84 -8.55
C LYS A 115 -21.03 -12.42 -8.61
N ASP A 116 -19.91 -12.19 -7.94
CA ASP A 116 -19.30 -10.88 -7.78
C ASP A 116 -17.97 -10.84 -8.52
N LEU A 117 -18.03 -10.50 -9.82
CA LEU A 117 -16.87 -10.47 -10.71
C LEU A 117 -16.12 -9.13 -10.67
N LEU A 118 -16.51 -8.20 -9.80
CA LEU A 118 -15.81 -6.93 -9.64
C LEU A 118 -14.38 -7.19 -9.15
N GLY A 119 -13.40 -6.57 -9.84
CA GLY A 119 -11.98 -6.78 -9.59
C GLY A 119 -11.38 -8.00 -10.27
N PHE A 120 -12.14 -8.77 -11.07
CA PHE A 120 -11.56 -9.82 -11.91
C PHE A 120 -11.07 -9.25 -13.24
N ILE A 121 -9.84 -9.64 -13.61
CA ILE A 121 -9.27 -9.43 -14.93
C ILE A 121 -9.29 -10.76 -15.65
N PHE A 122 -9.75 -10.76 -16.89
CA PHE A 122 -9.79 -11.93 -17.76
C PHE A 122 -8.62 -11.87 -18.74
N ALA A 123 -7.92 -12.98 -18.90
CA ALA A 123 -6.91 -13.12 -19.94
C ALA A 123 -7.57 -13.17 -21.33
N ALA A 124 -6.76 -12.94 -22.36
CA ALA A 124 -7.23 -12.96 -23.75
C ALA A 124 -7.78 -14.32 -24.20
N ASP A 125 -7.47 -15.40 -23.48
CA ASP A 125 -8.01 -16.74 -23.71
C ASP A 125 -9.46 -16.91 -23.21
N GLY A 126 -9.99 -15.96 -22.43
CA GLY A 126 -11.33 -16.00 -21.84
C GLY A 126 -11.52 -17.04 -20.72
N HIS A 127 -10.52 -17.86 -20.43
CA HIS A 127 -10.58 -18.96 -19.46
C HIS A 127 -9.80 -18.67 -18.20
N THR A 128 -8.73 -17.90 -18.30
CA THR A 128 -7.92 -17.51 -17.15
C THR A 128 -8.47 -16.20 -16.56
N LYS A 129 -8.92 -16.24 -15.31
CA LYS A 129 -9.37 -15.06 -14.56
C LYS A 129 -8.52 -14.86 -13.32
N MET A 130 -8.19 -13.61 -12.99
CA MET A 130 -7.43 -13.24 -11.80
C MET A 130 -8.18 -12.17 -11.02
N ASN A 131 -8.35 -12.35 -9.72
CA ASN A 131 -8.81 -11.28 -8.85
C ASN A 131 -7.68 -10.27 -8.63
N TYR A 132 -7.69 -9.18 -9.38
CA TYR A 132 -6.74 -8.07 -9.27
C TYR A 132 -6.70 -7.48 -7.86
N PHE A 133 -7.86 -7.37 -7.22
CA PHE A 133 -7.95 -6.81 -5.88
C PHE A 133 -7.22 -7.69 -4.87
N ARG A 134 -7.39 -9.02 -4.95
CA ARG A 134 -6.61 -9.97 -4.16
C ARG A 134 -5.11 -9.85 -4.44
N ALA A 135 -4.73 -9.83 -5.73
CA ALA A 135 -3.32 -9.74 -6.13
C ALA A 135 -2.66 -8.47 -5.58
N ARG A 136 -3.36 -7.34 -5.56
CA ARG A 136 -2.86 -6.08 -4.97
C ARG A 136 -2.66 -6.16 -3.46
N VAL A 137 -3.58 -6.80 -2.72
CA VAL A 137 -3.42 -7.01 -1.27
C VAL A 137 -2.16 -7.84 -0.99
N GLU A 138 -2.02 -8.97 -1.68
CA GLU A 138 -0.88 -9.87 -1.49
C GLU A 138 0.45 -9.21 -1.87
N LEU A 139 0.47 -8.46 -2.98
CA LEU A 139 1.65 -7.73 -3.42
C LEU A 139 2.07 -6.65 -2.42
N ALA A 140 1.10 -5.83 -1.94
CA ALA A 140 1.38 -4.79 -0.95
C ALA A 140 2.00 -5.37 0.32
N ARG A 141 1.47 -6.52 0.79
CA ARG A 141 2.02 -7.25 1.94
C ARG A 141 3.48 -7.66 1.71
N ILE A 142 3.76 -8.33 0.59
CA ILE A 142 5.11 -8.80 0.27
C ILE A 142 6.08 -7.61 0.18
N GLN A 143 5.71 -6.54 -0.50
CA GLN A 143 6.57 -5.37 -0.68
C GLN A 143 6.93 -4.72 0.66
N VAL A 144 5.95 -4.53 1.54
CA VAL A 144 6.19 -3.96 2.87
C VAL A 144 7.03 -4.87 3.74
N ASN A 145 6.76 -6.17 3.79
CA ASN A 145 7.52 -7.09 4.65
C ASN A 145 8.99 -7.11 4.26
N ARG A 146 9.29 -7.04 2.96
CA ARG A 146 10.67 -6.95 2.47
C ARG A 146 11.40 -5.67 2.88
N VAL A 147 10.69 -4.57 3.09
CA VAL A 147 11.27 -3.27 3.45
C VAL A 147 11.34 -3.07 4.96
N PHE A 148 10.29 -3.45 5.69
CA PHE A 148 10.12 -3.10 7.09
C PHE A 148 10.22 -4.29 8.06
N GLU A 149 10.05 -5.53 7.61
CA GLU A 149 10.07 -6.75 8.44
C GLU A 149 11.15 -7.73 7.96
N ALA A 150 12.43 -7.34 8.07
CA ALA A 150 13.53 -8.28 7.86
C ALA A 150 14.01 -8.89 9.19
N PRO A 151 13.77 -10.20 9.39
CA PRO A 151 14.82 -11.05 9.92
C PRO A 151 14.99 -12.32 9.06
N HIS A 152 16.23 -12.81 8.97
CA HIS A 152 16.79 -13.89 8.15
C HIS A 152 15.87 -15.09 7.74
N SER A 153 14.81 -15.45 8.51
CA SER A 153 13.92 -16.58 8.20
C SER A 153 12.78 -16.29 7.20
N ALA A 154 12.26 -15.06 7.15
CA ALA A 154 11.22 -14.68 6.19
C ALA A 154 11.80 -14.52 4.78
N ALA A 155 13.06 -14.07 4.69
CA ALA A 155 13.82 -14.00 3.45
C ALA A 155 14.05 -15.38 2.82
N GLU A 156 14.30 -16.43 3.61
CA GLU A 156 14.42 -17.80 3.11
C GLU A 156 13.10 -18.31 2.51
N SER A 157 11.98 -18.07 3.20
CA SER A 157 10.63 -18.45 2.72
C SER A 157 10.24 -17.67 1.46
N ASP A 158 10.48 -16.36 1.42
CA ASP A 158 10.22 -15.54 0.23
C ASP A 158 11.11 -15.94 -0.94
N GLN A 159 12.38 -16.26 -0.67
CA GLN A 159 13.30 -16.75 -1.70
C GLN A 159 12.85 -18.12 -2.23
N GLU A 160 12.31 -18.99 -1.37
CA GLU A 160 11.74 -20.29 -1.77
C GLU A 160 10.48 -20.12 -2.62
N LEU A 161 9.57 -19.21 -2.25
CA LEU A 161 8.39 -18.86 -3.04
C LEU A 161 8.78 -18.26 -4.40
N THR A 162 9.78 -17.39 -4.42
CA THR A 162 10.29 -16.78 -5.66
C THR A 162 10.90 -17.83 -6.58
N LYS A 163 11.71 -18.76 -6.03
CA LYS A 163 12.25 -19.92 -6.78
C LYS A 163 11.14 -20.80 -7.34
N LYS A 164 10.09 -21.06 -6.55
CA LYS A 164 8.94 -21.86 -6.98
C LYS A 164 8.13 -21.18 -8.09
N ALA A 165 7.91 -19.87 -7.98
CA ALA A 165 7.26 -19.08 -9.01
C ALA A 165 8.09 -19.04 -10.31
N MET A 166 9.42 -18.89 -10.21
CA MET A 166 10.32 -18.96 -11.36
C MET A 166 10.28 -20.33 -12.04
N LYS A 167 10.31 -21.43 -11.27
CA LYS A 167 10.22 -22.78 -11.81
C LYS A 167 8.88 -23.03 -12.53
N ASN A 168 7.78 -22.52 -11.99
CA ASN A 168 6.48 -22.61 -12.66
C ASN A 168 6.45 -21.80 -13.96
N LEU A 169 7.03 -20.60 -13.98
CA LEU A 169 7.16 -19.79 -15.18
C LEU A 169 8.04 -20.47 -16.24
N GLU A 170 9.13 -21.13 -15.84
CA GLU A 170 9.98 -21.93 -16.75
C GLU A 170 9.20 -23.06 -17.39
N ASN A 171 8.42 -23.81 -16.60
CA ASN A 171 7.56 -24.87 -17.12
C ASN A 171 6.53 -24.32 -18.12
N MET A 172 5.86 -23.21 -17.79
CA MET A 172 4.90 -22.56 -18.69
C MET A 172 5.53 -22.03 -19.98
N VAL A 173 6.77 -21.53 -19.92
CA VAL A 173 7.53 -21.11 -21.11
C VAL A 173 7.87 -22.31 -21.99
N GLN A 174 8.24 -23.46 -21.41
CA GLN A 174 8.50 -24.68 -22.17
C GLN A 174 7.23 -25.26 -22.81
N GLU A 175 6.09 -25.19 -22.13
CA GLU A 175 4.81 -25.69 -22.63
C GLU A 175 4.19 -24.78 -23.71
N THR A 176 4.32 -23.45 -23.56
CA THR A 176 3.60 -22.48 -24.40
C THR A 176 4.47 -21.88 -25.51
N GLY A 177 5.79 -21.85 -25.35
CA GLY A 177 6.71 -21.22 -26.30
C GLY A 177 6.58 -19.68 -26.39
N SER A 178 5.88 -19.04 -25.46
CA SER A 178 5.55 -17.60 -25.52
C SER A 178 6.76 -16.71 -25.26
N GLU A 179 7.12 -15.92 -26.27
CA GLU A 179 8.24 -14.96 -26.19
C GLU A 179 8.04 -13.89 -25.12
N LYS A 180 6.78 -13.49 -24.85
CA LYS A 180 6.46 -12.55 -23.77
C LYS A 180 6.74 -13.13 -22.39
N LEU A 181 6.41 -14.41 -22.17
CA LEU A 181 6.71 -15.10 -20.91
C LEU A 181 8.21 -15.32 -20.74
N ARG A 182 8.93 -15.56 -21.85
CA ARG A 182 10.39 -15.65 -21.85
C ARG A 182 11.05 -14.34 -21.41
N ASN A 183 10.59 -13.22 -21.96
CA ASN A 183 11.09 -11.89 -21.60
C ASN A 183 10.78 -11.53 -20.14
N LEU A 184 9.59 -11.90 -19.65
CA LEU A 184 9.21 -11.71 -18.24
C LEU A 184 10.09 -12.54 -17.30
N ARG A 185 10.32 -13.82 -17.61
CA ARG A 185 11.25 -14.68 -16.87
C ARG A 185 12.65 -14.05 -16.80
N ASP A 186 13.18 -13.60 -17.93
CA ASP A 186 14.53 -13.03 -18.01
C ASP A 186 14.66 -11.72 -17.22
N ALA A 187 13.61 -10.88 -17.21
CA ALA A 187 13.57 -9.66 -16.41
C ALA A 187 13.52 -9.95 -14.90
N LEU A 188 12.69 -10.93 -14.49
CA LEU A 188 12.60 -11.35 -13.10
C LEU A 188 13.91 -11.97 -12.60
N GLN A 189 14.59 -12.77 -13.44
CA GLN A 189 15.88 -13.36 -13.10
C GLN A 189 16.95 -12.30 -12.85
N ARG A 190 16.98 -11.24 -13.67
CA ARG A 190 17.91 -10.10 -13.48
C ARG A 190 17.62 -9.35 -12.17
N LEU A 191 16.34 -9.13 -11.84
CA LEU A 191 15.94 -8.49 -10.60
C LEU A 191 16.31 -9.33 -9.37
N CYS A 192 16.16 -10.65 -9.44
CA CYS A 192 16.62 -11.56 -8.39
C CYS A 192 18.14 -11.49 -8.20
N SER A 193 18.93 -11.58 -9.28
CA SER A 193 20.40 -11.47 -9.20
C SER A 193 20.87 -10.11 -8.68
N TYR A 194 20.17 -9.03 -9.02
CA TYR A 194 20.45 -7.71 -8.48
C TYR A 194 20.13 -7.63 -6.98
N ALA A 195 19.01 -8.20 -6.54
CA ALA A 195 18.64 -8.24 -5.12
C ALA A 195 19.67 -9.02 -4.28
N ASP A 196 20.13 -10.19 -4.77
CA ASP A 196 21.17 -10.98 -4.09
C ASP A 196 22.49 -10.21 -3.95
N SER A 197 22.82 -9.36 -4.93
CA SER A 197 24.01 -8.50 -4.88
C SER A 197 23.92 -7.40 -3.82
N ILE A 198 22.72 -6.85 -3.57
CA ILE A 198 22.49 -5.82 -2.54
C ILE A 198 22.52 -6.46 -1.15
N SER A 199 21.91 -7.63 -0.97
CA SER A 199 21.95 -8.35 0.31
C SER A 199 23.37 -8.72 0.74
N SER A 200 24.25 -8.99 -0.22
CA SER A 200 25.68 -9.26 0.04
C SER A 200 26.47 -8.01 0.45
N GLN A 201 26.02 -6.80 0.08
CA GLN A 201 26.68 -5.54 0.46
C GLN A 201 26.28 -5.07 1.86
N HIS A 202 25.10 -5.44 2.35
CA HIS A 202 24.58 -5.04 3.66
C HIS A 202 25.08 -5.93 4.83
N SER A 203 25.97 -6.89 4.57
CA SER A 203 26.58 -7.77 5.60
C SER A 203 27.84 -7.19 6.25
N ALA A 204 28.28 -5.97 5.86
CA ALA A 204 29.41 -5.28 6.47
C ALA A 204 28.95 -4.51 7.75
N PRO A 205 29.77 -4.45 8.81
CA PRO A 205 29.35 -3.84 10.08
C PRO A 205 29.06 -2.35 9.91
N GLU A 206 27.92 -1.93 10.48
CA GLU A 206 27.37 -0.57 10.51
C GLU A 206 28.46 0.48 10.82
N GLN A 207 28.73 1.37 9.84
CA GLN A 207 29.34 2.66 10.13
C GLN A 207 28.24 3.67 10.44
N ASP A 208 28.39 4.27 11.61
CA ASP A 208 27.51 5.24 12.27
C ASP A 208 26.98 6.29 11.28
N SER A 209 25.71 6.15 10.90
CA SER A 209 25.03 7.07 9.99
C SER A 209 24.28 8.12 10.82
N PRO A 210 24.37 9.42 10.47
CA PRO A 210 23.84 10.49 11.29
C PRO A 210 22.30 10.45 11.36
N LYS A 211 21.76 10.59 12.58
CA LYS A 211 20.32 10.62 12.87
C LYS A 211 19.65 11.82 12.20
N LEU A 212 18.63 11.57 11.38
CA LEU A 212 17.79 12.59 10.78
C LEU A 212 16.76 13.08 11.81
N ASN A 213 16.90 14.31 12.31
CA ASN A 213 15.95 14.93 13.24
C ASN A 213 14.81 15.59 12.45
N LEU A 214 13.60 15.06 12.56
CA LEU A 214 12.41 15.50 11.80
C LEU A 214 11.63 16.67 12.46
N TRP A 215 12.10 17.25 13.56
CA TRP A 215 11.31 18.19 14.38
C TRP A 215 12.01 19.50 14.77
N ASP A 216 13.09 19.87 14.08
CA ASP A 216 13.61 21.23 14.19
C ASP A 216 13.02 22.08 13.07
N GLY A 217 12.07 22.94 13.46
CA GLY A 217 11.34 23.81 12.56
C GLY A 217 12.21 24.92 11.99
N GLU A 218 12.94 24.61 10.92
CA GLU A 218 13.43 25.60 9.94
C GLU A 218 13.34 24.98 8.55
N VAL A 219 12.57 25.61 7.66
CA VAL A 219 12.53 25.26 6.24
C VAL A 219 13.88 25.63 5.63
N GLN A 220 14.82 24.69 5.61
CA GLN A 220 15.98 24.80 4.74
C GLN A 220 15.60 24.34 3.34
N ALA A 221 15.32 25.32 2.48
CA ALA A 221 15.25 25.12 1.05
C ALA A 221 16.65 24.70 0.56
N GLY A 222 16.80 23.42 0.23
CA GLY A 222 17.99 22.92 -0.46
C GLY A 222 18.48 21.59 0.06
N PHE A 223 17.72 20.50 -0.18
CA PHE A 223 18.33 19.18 -0.33
C PHE A 223 17.38 18.26 -1.08
N LEU A 224 17.41 18.36 -2.40
CA LEU A 224 17.08 17.29 -3.35
C LEU A 224 17.47 17.78 -4.75
N VAL A 225 18.76 17.73 -5.05
CA VAL A 225 19.23 17.64 -6.43
C VAL A 225 19.73 16.22 -6.60
N ALA A 226 18.96 15.41 -7.34
CA ALA A 226 19.42 14.11 -7.80
C ALA A 226 20.57 14.31 -8.80
N PRO A 227 21.63 13.49 -8.78
CA PRO A 227 22.74 13.64 -9.70
C PRO A 227 22.28 13.28 -11.13
N GLY A 228 22.27 14.27 -12.03
CA GLY A 228 22.00 14.03 -13.46
C GLY A 228 21.29 15.15 -14.24
N TYR A 229 20.90 16.26 -13.62
CA TYR A 229 20.23 17.36 -14.32
C TYR A 229 21.12 18.60 -14.34
N GLN A 230 21.55 19.03 -15.53
CA GLN A 230 22.24 20.32 -15.71
C GLN A 230 21.19 21.44 -15.69
N ASP A 231 21.46 22.46 -14.88
CA ASP A 231 20.68 23.69 -14.77
C ASP A 231 20.51 24.37 -16.13
N ILE A 232 19.26 24.58 -16.54
CA ILE A 232 18.91 25.62 -17.49
C ILE A 232 18.33 26.74 -16.66
N GLU A 233 19.13 27.80 -16.46
CA GLU A 233 18.73 29.01 -15.75
C GLU A 233 17.52 29.70 -16.42
N ASN A 234 16.52 29.98 -15.58
CA ASN A 234 15.59 31.11 -15.60
C ASN A 234 15.35 31.88 -16.92
N GLU A 235 14.12 31.80 -17.43
CA GLU A 235 13.36 32.99 -17.82
C GLU A 235 11.88 32.81 -17.42
N VAL A 236 11.46 33.60 -16.43
CA VAL A 236 10.08 33.75 -16.00
C VAL A 236 9.35 34.56 -17.07
N PHE A 237 8.41 33.93 -17.77
CA PHE A 237 7.41 34.64 -18.58
C PHE A 237 6.01 34.26 -18.06
N MET A 238 5.49 35.07 -17.14
CA MET A 238 4.08 35.04 -16.74
C MET A 238 3.33 36.09 -17.59
N PRO A 239 2.34 35.71 -18.41
CA PRO A 239 1.40 36.67 -18.94
C PRO A 239 0.30 36.92 -17.91
N GLU A 240 0.06 38.20 -17.59
CA GLU A 240 -1.09 38.67 -16.80
C GLU A 240 -2.39 38.25 -17.49
N LEU A 241 -3.30 37.62 -16.74
CA LEU A 241 -4.68 37.38 -17.15
C LEU A 241 -5.58 38.41 -16.49
N ASP A 242 -5.93 39.44 -17.24
CA ASP A 242 -7.02 40.37 -16.92
C ASP A 242 -8.36 39.62 -17.01
N PHE A 243 -9.11 39.60 -15.91
CA PHE A 243 -10.51 39.19 -15.90
C PHE A 243 -11.39 40.42 -16.14
N ASN A 244 -12.02 40.46 -17.31
CA ASN A 244 -13.12 41.36 -17.63
C ASN A 244 -14.40 40.53 -17.81
#